data_AF-A0A368F7C5-F1
#
_entry.id   AF-A0A368F7C5-F1
#
_cell.length_a   1.000
_cell.length_b   1.000
_cell.length_c   1.000
_cell.angle_alpha   90.00
_cell.angle_beta   90.00
_cell.angle_gamma   90.00
#
_symmetry.space_group_name_H-M   'P 1'
#
loop_
_entity.id
_entity.type
_entity.pdbx_description
1 polymer ?
#
loop_
_entity_poly.entity_id
_entity_poly.type
_entity_poly.pdbx_seq_one_letter_code
_entity_poly.pdbx_strand_id
1 'polypeptide(L)'
;MLETMRLIAISVHPSRLPGEYRFEARNELIGYIKDYVQSETPEMLSSSLRLLAAKAAAALVRLEPPLSDDDIWELGRVLTQYILPMCREKSGLKTLAYDLFDYASTSISSFTSPSYRVGMKKRLMIFKYCFEIDDDESATIMDATVTQYGNALEAIIEMRPNVGTVTLILKMLQPYYGKLAEHERSRSVDATVQVLRVYLDKAEDITIGIASDFGPLSSLLARLSPRLVDSLALVRHQSLAAIHYAFRLANAYKGHGTHTDSSLFRIDEFARTYLNNEGRLDANDAKKAVRKMAEVIEARLPQCQMQTYLSALFEMMTDRQSQVSSAAAQLLTHSLTCRGATLVHE
;
A
#
# COMPACT_ATOMS: atom_id res chain seq x y z
N MET A 1 0.18 16.30 22.51
CA MET A 1 -0.39 15.05 23.09
C MET A 1 0.18 13.80 22.43
N LEU A 2 0.08 13.64 21.10
CA LEU A 2 0.64 12.46 20.37
C LEU A 2 2.13 12.21 20.67
N GLU A 3 2.95 13.27 20.69
CA GLU A 3 4.36 13.14 21.07
C GLU A 3 4.55 12.66 22.52
N THR A 4 3.69 13.11 23.43
CA THR A 4 3.68 12.63 24.81
C THR A 4 3.34 11.14 24.89
N MET A 5 2.35 10.68 24.12
CA MET A 5 2.01 9.25 24.03
C MET A 5 3.20 8.42 23.54
N ARG A 6 3.93 8.92 22.52
CA ARG A 6 5.16 8.30 22.02
C ARG A 6 6.23 8.20 23.11
N LEU A 7 6.47 9.28 23.85
CA LEU A 7 7.48 9.31 24.92
C LEU A 7 7.10 8.39 26.08
N ILE A 8 5.81 8.29 26.43
CA ILE A 8 5.32 7.32 27.41
C ILE A 8 5.65 5.91 26.94
N ALA A 9 5.26 5.54 25.72
CA ALA A 9 5.53 4.22 25.14
C ALA A 9 7.02 3.87 25.16
N ILE A 10 7.90 4.81 24.78
CA ILE A 10 9.35 4.62 24.84
C ILE A 10 9.83 4.41 26.27
N SER A 11 9.27 5.13 27.23
CA SER A 11 9.69 5.06 28.64
C SER A 11 9.26 3.75 29.30
N VAL A 12 8.09 3.22 28.93
CA VAL A 12 7.56 1.95 29.44
C VAL A 12 7.93 0.74 28.58
N HIS A 13 8.80 0.91 27.59
CA HIS A 13 9.23 -0.16 26.72
C HIS A 13 9.92 -1.28 27.52
N PRO A 14 9.68 -2.57 27.22
CA PRO A 14 10.24 -3.70 27.98
C PRO A 14 11.77 -3.67 28.12
N SER A 15 12.49 -3.15 27.13
CA SER A 15 13.95 -3.00 27.19
C SER A 15 14.46 -1.99 28.22
N ARG A 16 13.57 -1.18 28.83
CA ARG A 16 13.92 -0.13 29.80
C ARG A 16 13.42 -0.40 31.22
N LEU A 17 12.52 -1.35 31.39
CA LEU A 17 11.92 -1.67 32.69
C LEU A 17 12.40 -3.05 33.17
N PRO A 18 12.78 -3.19 34.45
CA PRO A 18 13.04 -4.49 35.03
C PRO A 18 11.71 -5.23 35.29
N GLY A 19 11.60 -6.47 34.81
CA GLY A 19 10.44 -7.35 35.04
C GLY A 19 9.31 -7.22 34.00
N GLU A 20 8.24 -8.00 34.20
CA GLU A 20 7.06 -8.02 33.32
C GLU A 20 6.11 -6.86 33.65
N TYR A 21 6.39 -5.68 33.09
CA TYR A 21 5.49 -4.53 33.20
C TYR A 21 4.51 -4.50 32.02
N ARG A 22 3.22 -4.37 32.31
CA ARG A 22 2.15 -4.21 31.32
C ARG A 22 1.58 -2.79 31.38
N PHE A 23 1.57 -2.10 30.24
CA PHE A 23 0.99 -0.78 30.13
C PHE A 23 -0.52 -0.86 29.79
N GLU A 24 -1.35 -0.77 30.83
CA GLU A 24 -2.83 -0.93 30.75
C GLU A 24 -3.51 0.08 29.81
N ALA A 25 -3.04 1.34 29.77
CA ALA A 25 -3.68 2.40 28.99
C ALA A 25 -3.35 2.37 27.48
N ARG A 26 -2.60 1.37 26.99
CA ARG A 26 -2.17 1.31 25.58
C ARG A 26 -3.33 1.42 24.59
N ASN A 27 -4.38 0.63 24.79
CA ASN A 27 -5.49 0.57 23.84
C ASN A 27 -6.32 1.86 23.83
N GLU A 28 -6.41 2.54 24.98
CA GLU A 28 -7.02 3.87 25.08
C GLU A 28 -6.20 4.91 24.30
N LEU A 29 -4.87 4.90 24.44
CA LEU A 29 -3.99 5.78 23.67
C LEU A 29 -4.06 5.51 22.16
N ILE A 30 -4.13 4.24 21.75
CA ILE A 30 -4.37 3.86 20.36
C ILE A 30 -5.72 4.38 19.87
N GLY A 31 -6.76 4.32 20.71
CA GLY A 31 -8.06 4.94 20.45
C GLY A 31 -7.93 6.43 20.10
N TYR A 32 -7.27 7.19 20.96
CA TYR A 32 -7.03 8.62 20.70
C TYR A 32 -6.20 8.89 19.45
N ILE A 33 -5.20 8.06 19.14
CA ILE A 33 -4.43 8.16 17.89
C ILE A 33 -5.36 8.05 16.68
N LYS A 34 -6.28 7.08 16.69
CA LYS A 34 -7.27 6.91 15.61
C LYS A 34 -8.17 8.14 15.51
N ASP A 35 -8.73 8.61 16.62
CA ASP A 35 -9.61 9.78 16.65
C ASP A 35 -8.92 11.04 16.11
N TYR A 36 -7.66 11.26 16.49
CA TYR A 36 -6.87 12.37 15.96
C TYR A 36 -6.69 12.25 14.44
N VAL A 37 -6.28 11.09 13.94
CA VAL A 37 -6.07 10.88 12.49
C VAL A 37 -7.38 11.07 11.73
N GLN A 38 -8.49 10.57 12.27
CA GLN A 38 -9.82 10.66 11.66
C GLN A 38 -10.42 12.07 11.70
N SER A 39 -9.85 12.97 12.49
CA SER A 39 -10.27 14.38 12.52
C SER A 39 -9.81 15.20 11.31
N GLU A 40 -8.83 14.70 10.54
CA GLU A 40 -8.37 15.31 9.30
C GLU A 40 -9.02 14.67 8.06
N THR A 41 -9.01 15.34 6.92
CA THR A 41 -9.47 14.73 5.65
C THR A 41 -8.38 13.82 5.06
N PRO A 42 -8.70 12.59 4.60
CA PRO A 42 -7.70 11.67 4.06
C PRO A 42 -6.81 12.25 2.96
N GLU A 43 -7.38 13.11 2.11
CA GLU A 43 -6.74 13.59 0.89
C GLU A 43 -5.74 14.71 1.15
N MET A 44 -5.96 15.61 2.11
CA MET A 44 -5.16 16.84 2.24
C MET A 44 -4.27 16.80 3.48
N LEU A 45 -2.96 17.02 3.31
CA LEU A 45 -2.04 17.23 4.42
C LEU A 45 -2.18 18.66 4.96
N SER A 46 -2.90 18.81 6.08
CA SER A 46 -3.12 20.11 6.74
C SER A 46 -2.22 20.36 7.95
N SER A 47 -1.58 19.32 8.50
CA SER A 47 -0.76 19.42 9.70
C SER A 47 0.22 18.26 9.86
N SER A 48 1.10 18.31 10.86
CA SER A 48 1.99 17.21 11.24
C SER A 48 1.30 16.11 12.07
N LEU A 49 -0.03 16.15 12.21
CA LEU A 49 -0.79 15.24 13.06
C LEU A 49 -0.60 13.78 12.66
N ARG A 50 -0.73 13.44 11.37
CA ARG A 50 -0.54 12.05 10.88
C ARG A 50 0.88 11.55 11.10
N LEU A 51 1.89 12.42 10.95
CA LEU A 51 3.27 12.10 11.27
C LEU A 51 3.44 11.72 12.74
N LEU A 52 2.93 12.56 13.64
CA LEU A 52 3.02 12.32 15.09
C LEU A 52 2.21 11.09 15.51
N ALA A 53 1.05 10.86 14.88
CA ALA A 53 0.22 9.68 15.08
C ALA A 53 0.94 8.40 14.66
N ALA A 54 1.57 8.38 13.48
CA ALA A 54 2.34 7.24 13.00
C ALA A 54 3.54 6.93 13.92
N LYS A 55 4.25 7.97 14.39
CA LYS A 55 5.34 7.81 15.38
C LYS A 55 4.86 7.23 16.70
N ALA A 56 3.74 7.73 17.22
CA ALA A 56 3.17 7.24 18.47
C ALA A 56 2.66 5.79 18.33
N ALA A 57 2.00 5.47 17.20
CA ALA A 57 1.55 4.12 16.88
C ALA A 57 2.73 3.14 16.81
N ALA A 58 3.80 3.49 16.07
CA ALA A 58 4.99 2.65 15.97
C ALA A 58 5.65 2.36 17.33
N ALA A 59 5.61 3.32 18.27
CA ALA A 59 6.13 3.12 19.62
C ALA A 59 5.20 2.26 20.50
N LEU A 60 3.89 2.49 20.45
CA LEU A 60 2.90 1.78 21.28
C LEU A 60 2.72 0.32 20.86
N VAL A 61 2.82 0.02 19.55
CA VAL A 61 2.72 -1.35 19.03
C VAL A 61 3.80 -2.26 19.63
N ARG A 62 5.00 -1.72 19.90
CA ARG A 62 6.16 -2.46 20.44
C ARG A 62 6.05 -2.83 21.92
N LEU A 63 4.94 -2.50 22.56
CA LEU A 63 4.72 -2.86 23.97
C LEU A 63 4.15 -4.28 24.09
N GLU A 64 4.44 -4.93 25.22
CA GLU A 64 3.92 -6.25 25.56
C GLU A 64 2.62 -6.14 26.40
N PRO A 65 1.66 -7.08 26.22
CA PRO A 65 1.62 -8.18 25.24
C PRO A 65 1.34 -7.68 23.82
N PRO A 66 1.56 -8.44 22.73
CA PRO A 66 1.31 -7.96 21.37
C PRO A 66 -0.17 -7.60 21.12
N LEU A 67 -0.44 -6.75 20.13
CA LEU A 67 -1.82 -6.39 19.77
C LEU A 67 -2.61 -7.58 19.21
N SER A 68 -3.93 -7.59 19.49
CA SER A 68 -4.85 -8.57 18.91
C SER A 68 -5.04 -8.35 17.40
N ASP A 69 -5.57 -9.34 16.69
CA ASP A 69 -5.86 -9.20 15.25
C ASP A 69 -6.84 -8.06 14.97
N ASP A 70 -7.86 -7.88 15.82
CA ASP A 70 -8.84 -6.80 15.71
C ASP A 70 -8.21 -5.42 15.94
N ASP A 71 -7.33 -5.30 16.95
CA ASP A 71 -6.62 -4.05 17.21
C ASP A 71 -5.66 -3.69 16.07
N ILE A 72 -4.94 -4.68 15.53
CA ILE A 72 -4.07 -4.53 14.36
C ILE A 72 -4.88 -4.07 13.15
N TRP A 73 -6.03 -4.72 12.91
CA TRP A 73 -6.92 -4.37 11.80
C TRP A 73 -7.43 -2.94 11.92
N GLU A 74 -7.98 -2.55 13.08
CA GLU A 74 -8.56 -1.23 13.25
C GLU A 74 -7.51 -0.10 13.21
N LEU A 75 -6.36 -0.27 13.87
CA LEU A 75 -5.29 0.72 13.81
C LEU A 75 -4.70 0.80 12.39
N GLY A 76 -4.34 -0.34 11.82
CA GLY A 76 -3.74 -0.41 10.49
C GLY A 76 -4.67 0.17 9.42
N ARG A 77 -5.96 -0.15 9.47
CA ARG A 77 -6.97 0.39 8.55
C ARG A 77 -7.07 1.91 8.63
N VAL A 78 -7.14 2.48 9.83
CA VAL A 78 -7.21 3.94 10.00
C VAL A 78 -5.94 4.61 9.49
N LEU A 79 -4.75 4.12 9.86
CA LEU A 79 -3.50 4.70 9.36
C LEU A 79 -3.41 4.60 7.83
N THR A 80 -3.72 3.44 7.26
CA THR A 80 -3.72 3.22 5.81
C THR A 80 -4.66 4.20 5.09
N GLN A 81 -5.89 4.33 5.60
CA GLN A 81 -6.94 5.13 4.98
C GLN A 81 -6.63 6.63 4.94
N TYR A 82 -5.87 7.13 5.91
CA TYR A 82 -5.59 8.56 6.02
C TYR A 82 -4.16 8.92 5.60
N ILE A 83 -3.23 7.97 5.49
CA ILE A 83 -1.84 8.24 5.08
C ILE A 83 -1.62 7.97 3.59
N LEU A 84 -2.15 6.89 3.03
CA LEU A 84 -1.91 6.57 1.62
C LEU A 84 -2.48 7.64 0.66
N PRO A 85 -3.71 8.15 0.83
CA PRO A 85 -4.30 9.17 -0.06
C PRO A 85 -3.65 10.54 0.02
N MET A 86 -2.94 10.82 1.12
CA MET A 86 -2.50 12.16 1.48
C MET A 86 -1.67 12.83 0.38
N CYS A 87 -2.17 13.95 -0.14
CA CYS A 87 -1.51 14.81 -1.10
C CYS A 87 -1.30 16.20 -0.50
N ARG A 88 -0.51 17.03 -1.18
CA ARG A 88 -0.17 18.36 -0.69
C ARG A 88 -1.40 19.25 -0.81
N GLU A 89 -1.58 20.14 0.16
CA GLU A 89 -2.48 21.27 -0.03
C GLU A 89 -1.92 22.12 -1.17
N LYS A 90 -2.69 22.29 -2.25
CA LYS A 90 -2.29 23.18 -3.34
C LYS A 90 -2.25 24.58 -2.75
N SER A 91 -1.05 25.13 -2.55
CA SER A 91 -0.86 26.54 -2.22
C SER A 91 -1.70 27.37 -3.18
N GLY A 92 -2.44 28.34 -2.66
CA GLY A 92 -3.57 29.02 -3.33
C GLY A 92 -3.24 29.87 -4.56
N LEU A 93 -2.20 29.56 -5.33
CA LEU A 93 -1.92 30.18 -6.62
C LEU A 93 -2.30 29.25 -7.79
N LYS A 94 -3.51 29.49 -8.30
CA LYS A 94 -4.01 29.20 -9.67
C LYS A 94 -3.98 27.73 -10.12
N THR A 95 -5.07 27.01 -9.83
CA THR A 95 -5.61 26.02 -10.79
C THR A 95 -6.87 26.57 -11.45
N LEU A 96 -6.75 27.67 -12.20
CA LEU A 96 -7.77 28.08 -13.20
C LEU A 96 -7.50 27.47 -14.58
N ALA A 97 -6.58 26.51 -14.68
CA ALA A 97 -6.12 25.97 -15.97
C ALA A 97 -6.63 24.57 -16.32
N TYR A 98 -7.31 23.86 -15.39
CA TYR A 98 -7.87 22.52 -15.69
C TYR A 98 -9.41 22.45 -15.70
N ASP A 99 -10.10 23.45 -15.14
CA ASP A 99 -11.58 23.46 -15.16
C ASP A 99 -12.17 24.30 -16.33
N LEU A 100 -11.33 24.90 -17.19
CA LEU A 100 -11.79 25.77 -18.29
C LEU A 100 -11.90 25.05 -19.66
N PHE A 101 -11.39 23.83 -19.80
CA PHE A 101 -11.47 23.09 -21.07
C PHE A 101 -12.63 22.08 -21.17
N ASP A 102 -13.30 21.75 -20.06
CA ASP A 102 -14.45 20.82 -20.07
C ASP A 102 -15.83 21.50 -20.12
N TYR A 103 -15.90 22.84 -20.01
CA TYR A 103 -17.17 23.57 -20.01
C TYR A 103 -17.44 24.42 -21.27
N ALA A 104 -16.51 24.42 -22.24
CA ALA A 104 -16.66 25.16 -23.51
C ALA A 104 -17.22 24.30 -24.66
N SER A 105 -17.85 23.16 -24.36
CA SER A 105 -18.63 22.35 -25.32
C SER A 105 -20.14 22.52 -25.13
N THR A 106 -20.59 23.76 -24.90
CA THR A 106 -21.99 24.16 -25.10
C THR A 106 -22.05 25.66 -25.33
N SER A 107 -21.76 26.06 -26.56
CA SER A 107 -22.12 27.38 -27.06
C SER A 107 -23.65 27.53 -27.07
N ILE A 108 -24.20 28.52 -26.35
CA ILE A 108 -25.35 29.36 -26.75
C ILE A 108 -25.54 30.53 -25.75
N SER A 109 -25.26 31.73 -26.28
CA SER A 109 -25.87 33.07 -26.08
C SER A 109 -26.01 33.77 -24.71
N SER A 110 -25.48 35.01 -24.72
CA SER A 110 -26.11 36.31 -24.40
C SER A 110 -26.19 36.85 -22.95
N PHE A 111 -25.41 37.93 -22.75
CA PHE A 111 -25.78 39.27 -22.27
C PHE A 111 -26.00 39.59 -20.76
N THR A 112 -25.42 40.77 -20.44
CA THR A 112 -25.66 41.79 -19.38
C THR A 112 -25.17 41.60 -17.94
N SER A 113 -24.47 42.64 -17.47
CA SER A 113 -24.22 43.04 -16.07
C SER A 113 -25.05 44.31 -15.76
N PRO A 114 -25.00 44.96 -14.57
CA PRO A 114 -24.69 44.51 -13.20
C PRO A 114 -25.70 45.00 -12.11
N SER A 115 -25.49 44.54 -10.87
CA SER A 115 -25.47 45.33 -9.62
C SER A 115 -26.53 45.09 -8.52
N TYR A 116 -25.99 45.15 -7.28
CA TYR A 116 -26.56 45.46 -5.97
C TYR A 116 -26.92 44.35 -4.94
N ARG A 117 -26.09 44.40 -3.88
CA ARG A 117 -26.40 44.48 -2.43
C ARG A 117 -26.73 43.23 -1.61
N VAL A 118 -25.80 43.03 -0.68
CA VAL A 118 -25.98 42.92 0.79
C VAL A 118 -26.50 41.59 1.32
N GLY A 119 -25.58 40.91 1.99
CA GLY A 119 -25.80 40.51 3.38
C GLY A 119 -25.85 39.01 3.58
N MET A 120 -24.75 38.43 4.06
CA MET A 120 -24.85 37.50 5.18
C MET A 120 -23.53 37.42 5.96
N LYS A 121 -23.65 37.80 7.22
CA LYS A 121 -22.65 37.78 8.28
C LYS A 121 -22.29 36.33 8.65
N LYS A 122 -21.05 36.16 9.12
CA LYS A 122 -20.57 35.14 10.06
C LYS A 122 -20.54 33.69 9.56
N ARG A 123 -19.62 33.38 8.64
CA ARG A 123 -19.13 32.00 8.49
C ARG A 123 -17.73 31.91 7.91
N LEU A 124 -16.75 32.68 8.40
CA LEU A 124 -15.34 32.42 8.05
C LEU A 124 -14.35 33.17 8.95
N MET A 125 -14.32 32.84 10.25
CA MET A 125 -13.21 33.26 11.13
C MET A 125 -12.61 32.08 11.91
N ILE A 126 -12.89 30.84 11.49
CA ILE A 126 -12.20 29.63 11.99
C ILE A 126 -11.14 29.15 10.96
N PHE A 127 -11.17 29.66 9.73
CA PHE A 127 -10.24 29.30 8.65
C PHE A 127 -8.90 30.07 8.66
N LYS A 128 -8.57 30.74 9.77
CA LYS A 128 -7.39 31.64 9.86
C LYS A 128 -6.39 31.20 10.92
N TYR A 129 -6.14 29.90 11.01
CA TYR A 129 -4.98 29.31 11.69
C TYR A 129 -4.48 28.02 11.01
N CYS A 130 -4.76 27.81 9.71
CA CYS A 130 -3.85 26.98 8.92
C CYS A 130 -2.59 27.82 8.73
N PHE A 131 -1.56 27.49 9.50
CA PHE A 131 -0.19 27.84 9.17
C PHE A 131 0.02 27.29 7.76
N GLU A 132 0.20 28.16 6.75
CA GLU A 132 0.67 27.72 5.44
C GLU A 132 2.02 27.04 5.70
N ILE A 133 2.02 25.71 5.69
CA ILE A 133 3.25 24.92 5.75
C ILE A 133 3.98 25.22 4.45
N ASP A 134 5.24 25.63 4.53
CA ASP A 134 6.05 25.89 3.34
C ASP A 134 6.11 24.65 2.44
N ASP A 135 6.21 24.84 1.12
CA ASP A 135 6.09 23.76 0.13
C ASP A 135 7.14 22.65 0.36
N ASP A 136 8.35 23.04 0.77
CA ASP A 136 9.46 22.13 1.11
C ASP A 136 9.27 21.43 2.47
N GLU A 137 8.67 22.14 3.44
CA GLU A 137 8.34 21.58 4.75
C GLU A 137 7.21 20.53 4.62
N SER A 138 6.21 20.80 3.77
CA SER A 138 5.10 19.87 3.49
C SER A 138 5.57 18.59 2.81
N ALA A 139 6.54 18.70 1.89
CA ALA A 139 7.17 17.56 1.22
C ALA A 139 7.90 16.66 2.23
N THR A 140 8.67 17.28 3.10
CA THR A 140 9.44 16.59 4.15
C THR A 140 8.51 15.92 5.16
N ILE A 141 7.43 16.57 5.58
CA ILE A 141 6.44 15.99 6.48
C ILE A 141 5.74 14.80 5.84
N MET A 142 5.37 14.89 4.57
CA MET A 142 4.71 13.80 3.84
C MET A 142 5.59 12.56 3.75
N ASP A 143 6.84 12.72 3.33
CA ASP A 143 7.80 11.63 3.23
C ASP A 143 8.09 10.99 4.60
N ALA A 144 8.30 11.84 5.62
CA ALA A 144 8.44 11.39 7.00
C ALA A 144 7.19 10.65 7.48
N THR A 145 5.98 11.08 7.10
CA THR A 145 4.73 10.42 7.52
C THR A 145 4.63 9.02 6.92
N VAL A 146 4.92 8.87 5.62
CA VAL A 146 4.92 7.56 4.95
C VAL A 146 5.99 6.64 5.54
N THR A 147 7.18 7.18 5.83
CA THR A 147 8.24 6.43 6.50
C THR A 147 7.81 5.93 7.88
N GLN A 148 7.19 6.78 8.70
CA GLN A 148 6.74 6.38 10.04
C GLN A 148 5.54 5.43 10.00
N TYR A 149 4.69 5.53 8.97
CA TYR A 149 3.67 4.52 8.70
C TYR A 149 4.30 3.15 8.40
N GLY A 150 5.33 3.10 7.55
CA GLY A 150 6.12 1.89 7.31
C GLY A 150 6.71 1.32 8.61
N ASN A 151 7.29 2.16 9.46
CA ASN A 151 7.83 1.75 10.77
C ASN A 151 6.75 1.17 11.70
N ALA A 152 5.52 1.67 11.64
CA ALA A 152 4.41 1.13 12.40
C ALA A 152 4.01 -0.27 11.89
N LEU A 153 3.94 -0.47 10.57
CA LEU A 153 3.70 -1.80 9.98
C LEU A 153 4.80 -2.80 10.34
N GLU A 154 6.05 -2.36 10.27
CA GLU A 154 7.22 -3.16 10.66
C GLU A 154 7.16 -3.57 12.14
N ALA A 155 6.84 -2.63 13.03
CA ALA A 155 6.63 -2.93 14.44
C ALA A 155 5.51 -3.95 14.67
N ILE A 156 4.41 -3.90 13.91
CA ILE A 156 3.31 -4.87 14.01
C ILE A 156 3.83 -6.28 13.65
N ILE A 157 4.61 -6.39 12.58
CA ILE A 157 5.15 -7.67 12.12
C ILE A 157 6.20 -8.21 13.11
N GLU A 158 7.09 -7.37 13.63
CA GLU A 158 8.10 -7.80 14.60
C GLU A 158 7.48 -8.32 15.90
N MET A 159 6.36 -7.74 16.35
CA MET A 159 5.68 -8.20 17.56
C MET A 159 4.85 -9.47 17.34
N ARG A 160 4.42 -9.74 16.09
CA ARG A 160 3.67 -10.94 15.71
C ARG A 160 4.12 -11.43 14.32
N PRO A 161 5.29 -12.08 14.23
CA PRO A 161 5.90 -12.43 12.95
C PRO A 161 5.30 -13.72 12.36
N ASN A 162 4.02 -13.67 12.04
CA ASN A 162 3.28 -14.77 11.42
C ASN A 162 2.49 -14.34 10.17
N VAL A 163 2.13 -15.32 9.33
CA VAL A 163 1.43 -15.10 8.06
C VAL A 163 0.03 -14.51 8.26
N GLY A 164 -0.64 -14.79 9.38
CA GLY A 164 -1.94 -14.21 9.70
C GLY A 164 -1.86 -12.69 9.82
N THR A 165 -0.91 -12.19 10.61
CA THR A 165 -0.64 -10.76 10.79
C THR A 165 -0.30 -10.08 9.47
N VAL A 166 0.59 -10.68 8.67
CA VAL A 166 0.95 -10.12 7.35
C VAL A 166 -0.23 -10.13 6.39
N THR A 167 -1.04 -11.19 6.40
CA THR A 167 -2.26 -11.28 5.57
C THR A 167 -3.24 -10.15 5.90
N LEU A 168 -3.41 -9.80 7.18
CA LEU A 168 -4.24 -8.66 7.59
C LEU A 168 -3.70 -7.36 6.99
N ILE A 169 -2.40 -7.08 7.12
CA ILE A 169 -1.79 -5.85 6.59
C ILE A 169 -1.94 -5.79 5.06
N LEU A 170 -1.65 -6.87 4.36
CA LEU A 170 -1.79 -6.94 2.90
C LEU A 170 -3.23 -6.68 2.43
N LYS A 171 -4.24 -7.17 3.17
CA LYS A 171 -5.66 -6.88 2.89
C LYS A 171 -6.00 -5.40 3.03
N MET A 172 -5.36 -4.67 3.94
CA MET A 172 -5.56 -3.22 4.11
C MET A 172 -4.97 -2.42 2.95
N LEU A 173 -3.85 -2.88 2.37
CA LEU A 173 -3.16 -2.22 1.25
C LEU A 173 -3.82 -2.50 -0.11
N GLN A 174 -4.45 -3.67 -0.26
CA GLN A 174 -5.03 -4.14 -1.52
C GLN A 174 -5.93 -3.13 -2.27
N PRO A 175 -6.83 -2.35 -1.62
CA PRO A 175 -7.69 -1.39 -2.30
C PRO A 175 -6.92 -0.25 -2.99
N TYR A 176 -5.65 -0.05 -2.64
CA TYR A 176 -4.83 1.05 -3.13
C TYR A 176 -4.00 0.69 -4.37
N TYR A 177 -3.86 -0.61 -4.69
CA TYR A 177 -3.11 -1.05 -5.86
C TYR A 177 -3.68 -0.50 -7.18
N GLY A 178 -4.98 -0.24 -7.26
CA GLY A 178 -5.67 0.25 -8.47
C GLY A 178 -6.28 1.64 -8.36
N LYS A 179 -5.82 2.46 -7.42
CA LYS A 179 -6.26 3.85 -7.31
C LYS A 179 -5.83 4.65 -8.52
N LEU A 180 -6.63 5.66 -8.89
CA LEU A 180 -6.31 6.52 -10.03
C LEU A 180 -5.08 7.38 -9.75
N ALA A 181 -4.94 7.85 -8.50
CA ALA A 181 -3.80 8.66 -8.08
C ALA A 181 -2.52 7.82 -8.01
N GLU A 182 -1.46 8.32 -8.65
CA GLU A 182 -0.20 7.57 -8.78
C GLU A 182 0.52 7.40 -7.44
N HIS A 183 0.46 8.39 -6.55
CA HIS A 183 1.08 8.33 -5.23
C HIS A 183 0.42 7.29 -4.31
N GLU A 184 -0.90 7.11 -4.39
CA GLU A 184 -1.63 6.06 -3.65
C GLU A 184 -1.16 4.66 -4.08
N ARG A 185 -1.08 4.43 -5.40
CA ARG A 185 -0.57 3.17 -5.94
C ARG A 185 0.87 2.94 -5.51
N SER A 186 1.76 3.92 -5.71
CA SER A 186 3.18 3.76 -5.38
C SER A 186 3.39 3.48 -3.89
N ARG A 187 2.78 4.26 -2.99
CA ARG A 187 2.93 4.04 -1.53
C ARG A 187 2.38 2.69 -1.08
N SER A 188 1.27 2.24 -1.65
CA SER A 188 0.69 0.93 -1.27
C SER A 188 1.55 -0.25 -1.73
N VAL A 189 2.10 -0.20 -2.94
CA VAL A 189 3.01 -1.25 -3.43
C VAL A 189 4.35 -1.18 -2.70
N ASP A 190 4.87 0.01 -2.37
CA ASP A 190 6.07 0.16 -1.55
C ASP A 190 5.90 -0.45 -0.15
N ALA A 191 4.80 -0.11 0.53
CA ALA A 191 4.45 -0.70 1.82
C ALA A 191 4.31 -2.22 1.73
N THR A 192 3.80 -2.74 0.62
CA THR A 192 3.72 -4.19 0.36
C THR A 192 5.10 -4.82 0.27
N VAL A 193 6.04 -4.20 -0.44
CA VAL A 193 7.43 -4.65 -0.50
C VAL A 193 8.05 -4.68 0.90
N GLN A 194 7.87 -3.60 1.68
CA GLN A 194 8.38 -3.52 3.05
C GLN A 194 7.81 -4.64 3.93
N VAL A 195 6.49 -4.85 3.91
CA VAL A 195 5.80 -5.90 4.68
C VAL A 195 6.36 -7.27 4.35
N LEU A 196 6.48 -7.61 3.06
CA LEU A 196 6.99 -8.93 2.64
C LEU A 196 8.47 -9.10 2.99
N ARG A 197 9.28 -8.05 2.86
CA ARG A 197 10.71 -8.07 3.20
C ARG A 197 10.93 -8.25 4.70
N VAL A 198 10.25 -7.45 5.52
CA VAL A 198 10.34 -7.54 6.99
C VAL A 198 9.88 -8.91 7.45
N TYR A 199 8.75 -9.39 6.93
CA TYR A 199 8.26 -10.71 7.31
C TYR A 199 9.23 -11.83 6.93
N LEU A 200 9.82 -11.79 5.73
CA LEU A 200 10.82 -12.78 5.34
C LEU A 200 12.05 -12.81 6.27
N ASP A 201 12.42 -11.67 6.86
CA ASP A 201 13.53 -11.57 7.82
C ASP A 201 13.14 -12.03 9.24
N LYS A 202 11.88 -11.80 9.64
CA LYS A 202 11.43 -11.98 11.02
C LYS A 202 10.56 -13.21 11.27
N ALA A 203 10.06 -13.87 10.22
CA ALA A 203 9.07 -14.94 10.34
C ALA A 203 9.51 -16.05 11.31
N GLU A 204 8.66 -16.34 12.29
CA GLU A 204 8.87 -17.42 13.27
C GLU A 204 8.04 -18.66 12.96
N ASP A 205 7.05 -18.53 12.08
CA ASP A 205 6.14 -19.61 11.67
C ASP A 205 6.59 -20.38 10.42
N ILE A 206 7.79 -20.08 9.90
CA ILE A 206 8.43 -20.83 8.82
C ILE A 206 9.35 -21.89 9.43
N THR A 207 9.00 -23.16 9.28
CA THR A 207 9.81 -24.28 9.79
C THR A 207 10.50 -25.02 8.65
N ILE A 208 11.83 -25.17 8.74
CA ILE A 208 12.63 -25.95 7.76
C ILE A 208 12.16 -27.41 7.76
N GLY A 209 12.00 -27.98 6.57
CA GLY A 209 11.55 -29.37 6.39
C GLY A 209 10.05 -29.59 6.55
N ILE A 210 9.28 -28.59 6.96
CA ILE A 210 7.81 -28.65 6.98
C ILE A 210 7.28 -27.81 5.82
N ALA A 211 6.61 -28.47 4.88
CA ALA A 211 6.00 -27.81 3.74
C ALA A 211 4.58 -27.34 4.07
N SER A 212 4.33 -26.06 3.82
CA SER A 212 3.02 -25.42 3.88
C SER A 212 2.89 -24.39 2.74
N ASP A 213 1.68 -23.89 2.53
CA ASP A 213 1.41 -22.88 1.52
C ASP A 213 1.55 -21.46 2.10
N PHE A 214 2.28 -20.59 1.40
CA PHE A 214 2.20 -19.16 1.66
C PHE A 214 0.86 -18.64 1.09
N GLY A 215 -0.16 -18.57 1.95
CA GLY A 215 -1.54 -18.25 1.57
C GLY A 215 -1.73 -16.98 0.72
N PRO A 216 -1.04 -15.86 1.02
CA PRO A 216 -1.19 -14.61 0.24
C PRO A 216 -0.65 -14.66 -1.20
N LEU A 217 0.10 -15.70 -1.59
CA LEU A 217 0.84 -15.76 -2.86
C LEU A 217 -0.06 -15.47 -4.07
N SER A 218 -1.14 -16.23 -4.26
CA SER A 218 -2.04 -16.09 -5.41
C SER A 218 -2.63 -14.68 -5.55
N SER A 219 -3.14 -14.10 -4.46
CA SER A 219 -3.72 -12.76 -4.48
C SER A 219 -2.67 -11.70 -4.85
N LEU A 220 -1.45 -11.80 -4.28
CA LEU A 220 -0.35 -10.89 -4.61
C LEU A 220 0.05 -10.99 -6.08
N LEU A 221 0.24 -12.21 -6.59
CA LEU A 221 0.63 -12.44 -7.98
C LEU A 221 -0.44 -11.93 -8.94
N ALA A 222 -1.72 -12.21 -8.70
CA ALA A 222 -2.81 -11.79 -9.56
C ALA A 222 -2.95 -10.27 -9.64
N ARG A 223 -2.72 -9.56 -8.53
CA ARG A 223 -2.92 -8.10 -8.47
C ARG A 223 -1.70 -7.28 -8.86
N LEU A 224 -0.49 -7.78 -8.59
CA LEU A 224 0.75 -7.05 -8.84
C LEU A 224 1.42 -7.42 -10.18
N SER A 225 1.19 -8.61 -10.72
CA SER A 225 1.76 -8.97 -12.04
C SER A 225 1.21 -8.11 -13.19
N PRO A 226 -0.10 -7.77 -13.25
CA PRO A 226 -0.59 -6.77 -14.19
C PRO A 226 0.03 -5.39 -14.01
N ARG A 227 0.50 -5.04 -12.80
CA ARG A 227 1.14 -3.74 -12.50
C ARG A 227 2.57 -3.63 -13.01
N LEU A 228 3.15 -4.70 -13.53
CA LEU A 228 4.40 -4.62 -14.31
C LEU A 228 4.28 -3.72 -15.55
N VAL A 229 3.07 -3.33 -15.94
CA VAL A 229 2.81 -2.40 -17.05
C VAL A 229 2.12 -1.10 -16.60
N ASP A 230 2.17 -0.75 -15.30
CA ASP A 230 1.62 0.52 -14.79
C ASP A 230 2.24 1.73 -15.53
N SER A 231 1.47 2.84 -15.61
CA SER A 231 1.98 4.10 -16.16
C SER A 231 3.19 4.63 -15.39
N LEU A 232 3.22 4.42 -14.06
CA LEU A 232 4.30 4.89 -13.21
C LEU A 232 5.41 3.83 -13.10
N ALA A 233 6.63 4.20 -13.50
CA ALA A 233 7.80 3.31 -13.46
C ALA A 233 8.06 2.75 -12.05
N LEU A 234 7.95 3.61 -11.04
CA LEU A 234 8.14 3.19 -9.65
C LEU A 234 7.20 2.06 -9.24
N VAL A 235 5.92 2.12 -9.64
CA VAL A 235 4.94 1.04 -9.37
C VAL A 235 5.32 -0.24 -10.11
N ARG A 236 5.82 -0.17 -11.35
CA ARG A 236 6.29 -1.36 -12.09
C ARG A 236 7.42 -2.07 -11.35
N HIS A 237 8.43 -1.31 -10.93
CA HIS A 237 9.61 -1.84 -10.23
C HIS A 237 9.26 -2.36 -8.82
N GLN A 238 8.43 -1.63 -8.06
CA GLN A 238 7.97 -2.08 -6.75
C GLN A 238 7.08 -3.33 -6.86
N SER A 239 6.25 -3.44 -7.91
CA SER A 239 5.45 -4.65 -8.15
C SER A 239 6.33 -5.86 -8.44
N LEU A 240 7.37 -5.69 -9.26
CA LEU A 240 8.38 -6.73 -9.51
C LEU A 240 9.07 -7.17 -8.21
N ALA A 241 9.46 -6.23 -7.36
CA ALA A 241 10.07 -6.52 -6.07
C ALA A 241 9.12 -7.28 -5.14
N ALA A 242 7.85 -6.86 -5.05
CA ALA A 242 6.84 -7.53 -4.24
C ALA A 242 6.59 -8.97 -4.72
N ILE A 243 6.49 -9.19 -6.03
CA ILE A 243 6.36 -10.52 -6.64
C ILE A 243 7.57 -11.40 -6.28
N HIS A 244 8.78 -10.84 -6.37
CA HIS A 244 10.01 -11.57 -6.01
C HIS A 244 10.01 -11.98 -4.53
N TYR A 245 9.67 -11.08 -3.60
CA TYR A 245 9.57 -11.43 -2.18
C TYR A 245 8.44 -12.43 -1.90
N ALA A 246 7.30 -12.33 -2.60
CA ALA A 246 6.22 -13.30 -2.47
C ALA A 246 6.66 -14.71 -2.90
N PHE A 247 7.43 -14.85 -3.99
CA PHE A 247 8.01 -16.14 -4.38
C PHE A 247 9.06 -16.64 -3.40
N ARG A 248 9.90 -15.76 -2.83
CA ARG A 248 10.86 -16.14 -1.79
C ARG A 248 10.17 -16.68 -0.54
N LEU A 249 9.12 -16.00 -0.07
CA LEU A 249 8.29 -16.48 1.04
C LEU A 249 7.62 -17.81 0.69
N ALA A 250 7.03 -17.95 -0.51
CA ALA A 250 6.44 -19.21 -0.94
C ALA A 250 7.46 -20.36 -0.99
N ASN A 251 8.70 -20.10 -1.39
CA ASN A 251 9.76 -21.09 -1.33
C ASN A 251 10.14 -21.46 0.11
N ALA A 252 10.24 -20.46 1.00
CA ALA A 252 10.56 -20.68 2.40
C ALA A 252 9.50 -21.55 3.09
N TYR A 253 8.24 -21.28 2.80
CA TYR A 253 7.06 -22.04 3.25
C TYR A 253 7.05 -23.50 2.77
N LYS A 254 7.70 -23.83 1.65
CA LYS A 254 7.85 -25.23 1.20
C LYS A 254 8.89 -26.03 2.01
N GLY A 255 9.40 -25.47 3.11
CA GLY A 255 10.37 -26.13 3.99
C GLY A 255 11.83 -25.88 3.59
N HIS A 256 12.12 -25.03 2.61
CA HIS A 256 13.48 -24.70 2.17
C HIS A 256 14.15 -23.58 2.99
N GLY A 257 13.43 -22.98 3.95
CA GLY A 257 13.93 -21.84 4.74
C GLY A 257 14.07 -20.56 3.92
N THR A 258 14.69 -19.52 4.47
CA THR A 258 14.74 -18.16 3.88
C THR A 258 15.75 -18.00 2.73
N HIS A 259 16.48 -19.08 2.40
CA HIS A 259 17.41 -19.09 1.28
C HIS A 259 16.69 -18.91 -0.06
N THR A 260 17.26 -18.06 -0.90
CA THR A 260 16.69 -17.76 -2.21
C THR A 260 16.84 -18.95 -3.15
N ASP A 261 15.72 -19.37 -3.75
CA ASP A 261 15.70 -20.32 -4.86
C ASP A 261 16.57 -19.81 -6.01
N SER A 262 17.65 -20.51 -6.32
CA SER A 262 18.58 -20.15 -7.40
C SER A 262 17.93 -20.12 -8.79
N SER A 263 16.78 -20.76 -8.96
CA SER A 263 16.01 -20.77 -10.20
C SER A 263 15.04 -19.59 -10.33
N LEU A 264 14.84 -18.82 -9.25
CA LEU A 264 14.02 -17.62 -9.27
C LEU A 264 14.72 -16.51 -10.06
N PHE A 265 13.94 -15.71 -10.79
CA PHE A 265 14.47 -14.60 -11.57
C PHE A 265 15.16 -13.56 -10.67
N ARG A 266 16.22 -12.94 -11.19
CA ARG A 266 16.88 -11.81 -10.52
C ARG A 266 16.14 -10.51 -10.85
N ILE A 267 15.81 -9.72 -9.83
CA ILE A 267 15.06 -8.46 -9.99
C ILE A 267 15.76 -7.54 -11.00
N ASP A 268 17.06 -7.28 -10.82
CA ASP A 268 17.78 -6.32 -11.67
C ASP A 268 17.87 -6.76 -13.14
N GLU A 269 17.98 -8.07 -13.37
CA GLU A 269 18.03 -8.65 -14.71
C GLU A 269 16.66 -8.57 -15.39
N PHE A 270 15.60 -8.94 -14.67
CA PHE A 270 14.23 -8.83 -15.17
C PHE A 270 13.89 -7.36 -15.46
N ALA A 271 14.21 -6.46 -14.52
CA ALA A 271 13.99 -5.03 -14.67
C ALA A 271 14.70 -4.49 -15.92
N ARG A 272 16.01 -4.71 -16.08
CA ARG A 272 16.74 -4.24 -17.26
C ARG A 272 16.24 -4.82 -18.58
N THR A 273 15.75 -6.06 -18.57
CA THR A 273 15.37 -6.78 -19.79
C THR A 273 13.95 -6.44 -20.25
N TYR A 274 13.03 -6.25 -19.30
CA TYR A 274 11.59 -6.18 -19.57
C TYR A 274 10.93 -4.88 -19.13
N LEU A 275 11.55 -4.13 -18.20
CA LEU A 275 11.03 -2.87 -17.69
C LEU A 275 11.91 -1.71 -18.15
N ASN A 276 11.30 -0.60 -18.53
CA ASN A 276 12.02 0.66 -18.69
C ASN A 276 12.04 1.45 -17.38
N ASN A 277 13.10 2.21 -17.17
CA ASN A 277 13.30 3.01 -15.95
C ASN A 277 12.49 4.32 -15.96
N GLU A 278 12.09 4.80 -17.13
CA GLU A 278 11.39 6.08 -17.28
C GLU A 278 10.22 5.97 -18.26
N GLY A 279 9.23 6.86 -18.08
CA GLY A 279 8.10 6.99 -18.98
C GLY A 279 7.16 5.78 -19.03
N ARG A 280 6.31 5.78 -20.07
CA ARG A 280 5.38 4.69 -20.37
C ARG A 280 6.14 3.51 -20.97
N LEU A 281 5.76 2.30 -20.59
CA LEU A 281 6.30 1.08 -21.19
C LEU A 281 5.69 0.86 -22.58
N ASP A 282 6.52 0.57 -23.58
CA ASP A 282 6.05 0.24 -24.93
C ASP A 282 5.18 -1.04 -24.91
N ALA A 283 4.22 -1.13 -25.83
CA ALA A 283 3.30 -2.25 -25.92
C ALA A 283 4.02 -3.60 -26.16
N ASN A 284 5.11 -3.63 -26.93
CA ASN A 284 5.86 -4.86 -27.15
C ASN A 284 6.61 -5.30 -25.89
N ASP A 285 7.24 -4.36 -25.19
CA ASP A 285 7.98 -4.68 -23.97
C ASP A 285 7.03 -5.04 -22.82
N ALA A 286 5.89 -4.37 -22.72
CA ALA A 286 4.79 -4.74 -21.83
C ALA A 286 4.34 -6.19 -22.07
N LYS A 287 4.12 -6.59 -23.33
CA LYS A 287 3.74 -7.96 -23.69
C LYS A 287 4.82 -8.97 -23.33
N LYS A 288 6.11 -8.65 -23.54
CA LYS A 288 7.23 -9.51 -23.16
C LYS A 288 7.32 -9.68 -21.64
N ALA A 289 7.20 -8.58 -20.89
CA ALA A 289 7.23 -8.58 -19.42
C ALA A 289 6.11 -9.46 -18.84
N VAL A 290 4.88 -9.26 -19.31
CA VAL A 290 3.71 -10.01 -18.86
C VAL A 290 3.83 -11.48 -19.22
N ARG A 291 4.24 -11.81 -20.46
CA ARG A 291 4.47 -13.20 -20.88
C ARG A 291 5.53 -13.88 -20.02
N LYS A 292 6.66 -13.21 -19.78
CA LYS A 292 7.73 -13.79 -18.97
C LYS A 292 7.27 -14.03 -17.53
N MET A 293 6.52 -13.09 -16.96
CA MET A 293 5.97 -13.27 -15.62
C MET A 293 4.95 -14.41 -15.58
N ALA A 294 4.13 -14.57 -16.63
CA ALA A 294 3.20 -15.70 -16.75
C ALA A 294 3.92 -17.05 -16.66
N GLU A 295 5.01 -17.23 -17.42
CA GLU A 295 5.84 -18.44 -17.36
C GLU A 295 6.38 -18.72 -15.95
N VAL A 296 6.82 -17.67 -15.24
CA VAL A 296 7.34 -17.78 -13.87
C VAL A 296 6.24 -18.21 -12.90
N ILE A 297 5.03 -17.65 -13.03
CA ILE A 297 3.87 -17.97 -12.21
C ILE A 297 3.42 -19.41 -12.45
N GLU A 298 3.24 -19.81 -13.70
CA GLU A 298 2.80 -21.18 -14.05
C GLU A 298 3.75 -22.25 -13.51
N ALA A 299 5.06 -21.99 -13.52
CA ALA A 299 6.04 -22.92 -12.98
C ALA A 299 6.03 -23.05 -11.44
N ARG A 300 5.39 -22.12 -10.70
CA ARG A 300 5.55 -22.00 -9.25
C ARG A 300 4.25 -21.93 -8.44
N LEU A 301 3.14 -21.52 -9.05
CA LEU A 301 1.84 -21.34 -8.38
C LEU A 301 1.18 -22.70 -8.10
N PRO A 302 0.97 -23.07 -6.81
CA PRO A 302 0.29 -24.32 -6.45
C PRO A 302 -1.13 -24.42 -7.02
N GLN A 303 -1.59 -25.64 -7.33
CA GLN A 303 -2.96 -25.88 -7.83
C GLN A 303 -4.04 -25.41 -6.86
N CYS A 304 -3.87 -25.67 -5.56
CA CYS A 304 -4.79 -25.23 -4.51
C CYS A 304 -5.01 -23.71 -4.48
N GLN A 305 -4.09 -22.90 -5.01
CA GLN A 305 -4.22 -21.44 -5.06
C GLN A 305 -4.68 -20.89 -6.41
N MET A 306 -4.92 -21.77 -7.39
CA MET A 306 -5.22 -21.38 -8.76
C MET A 306 -6.57 -20.65 -8.85
N GLN A 307 -7.60 -21.12 -8.15
CA GLN A 307 -8.91 -20.48 -8.13
C GLN A 307 -8.82 -19.04 -7.63
N THR A 308 -8.13 -18.80 -6.51
CA THR A 308 -7.93 -17.45 -5.95
C THR A 308 -7.16 -16.54 -6.90
N TYR A 309 -6.14 -17.07 -7.58
CA TYR A 309 -5.38 -16.33 -8.59
C TYR A 309 -6.28 -15.88 -9.75
N LEU A 310 -7.09 -16.79 -10.29
CA LEU A 310 -8.03 -16.50 -11.39
C LEU A 310 -9.10 -15.49 -10.97
N SER A 311 -9.72 -15.66 -9.80
CA SER A 311 -10.71 -14.73 -9.27
C SER A 311 -10.16 -13.31 -9.14
N ALA A 312 -8.93 -13.17 -8.61
CA ALA A 312 -8.29 -11.87 -8.49
C ALA A 312 -7.88 -11.27 -9.86
N LEU A 313 -7.50 -12.08 -10.85
CA LEU A 313 -7.27 -11.60 -12.22
C LEU A 313 -8.54 -11.06 -12.88
N PHE A 314 -9.69 -11.71 -12.67
CA PHE A 314 -10.97 -11.19 -13.17
C PHE A 314 -11.30 -9.80 -12.62
N GLU A 315 -11.05 -9.55 -11.34
CA GLU A 315 -11.19 -8.21 -10.76
C GLU A 315 -10.26 -7.20 -11.45
N MET A 316 -9.01 -7.59 -11.72
CA MET A 316 -8.02 -6.74 -12.38
C MET A 316 -8.35 -6.44 -13.85
N MET A 317 -9.23 -7.21 -14.52
CA MET A 317 -9.70 -6.87 -15.87
C MET A 317 -10.53 -5.59 -15.91
N THR A 318 -11.04 -5.14 -14.76
CA THR A 318 -11.81 -3.89 -14.62
C THR A 318 -10.97 -2.70 -14.16
N ASP A 319 -9.64 -2.81 -14.26
CA ASP A 319 -8.74 -1.76 -13.84
C ASP A 319 -8.95 -0.43 -14.61
N ARG A 320 -8.68 0.69 -13.92
CA ARG A 320 -8.75 2.04 -14.50
C ARG A 320 -7.71 2.25 -15.61
N GLN A 321 -6.57 1.56 -15.55
CA GLN A 321 -5.53 1.62 -16.57
C GLN A 321 -5.72 0.51 -17.59
N SER A 322 -6.08 0.87 -18.83
CA SER A 322 -6.39 -0.10 -19.90
C SER A 322 -5.25 -1.08 -20.18
N GLN A 323 -4.00 -0.65 -20.06
CA GLN A 323 -2.84 -1.53 -20.23
C GLN A 323 -2.73 -2.58 -19.10
N VAL A 324 -3.10 -2.23 -17.87
CA VAL A 324 -3.12 -3.16 -16.72
C VAL A 324 -4.27 -4.15 -16.88
N SER A 325 -5.45 -3.70 -17.29
CA SER A 325 -6.58 -4.59 -17.62
C SER A 325 -6.23 -5.57 -18.74
N SER A 326 -5.53 -5.10 -19.78
CA SER A 326 -5.01 -5.94 -20.86
C SER A 326 -3.97 -6.96 -20.38
N ALA A 327 -3.08 -6.56 -19.47
CA ALA A 327 -2.11 -7.48 -18.87
C ALA A 327 -2.79 -8.56 -18.02
N ALA A 328 -3.82 -8.22 -17.24
CA ALA A 328 -4.63 -9.18 -16.49
C ALA A 328 -5.30 -10.20 -17.42
N ALA A 329 -5.88 -9.75 -18.53
CA ALA A 329 -6.48 -10.64 -19.54
C ALA A 329 -5.44 -11.56 -20.21
N GLN A 330 -4.21 -11.07 -20.45
CA GLN A 330 -3.12 -11.89 -20.99
C GLN A 330 -2.67 -12.97 -20.02
N LEU A 331 -2.51 -12.64 -18.74
CA LEU A 331 -2.20 -13.61 -17.69
C LEU A 331 -3.30 -14.66 -17.56
N LEU A 332 -4.57 -14.23 -17.53
CA LEU A 332 -5.73 -15.12 -17.47
C LEU A 332 -5.73 -16.09 -18.66
N THR A 333 -5.53 -15.57 -19.88
CA THR A 333 -5.46 -16.38 -21.10
C THR A 333 -4.34 -17.42 -21.02
N HIS A 334 -3.16 -17.02 -20.54
CA HIS A 334 -2.01 -17.91 -20.41
C HIS A 334 -2.32 -19.05 -19.43
N SER A 335 -2.81 -18.71 -18.24
CA SER A 335 -3.19 -19.67 -17.22
C SER A 335 -4.27 -20.66 -17.67
N LEU A 336 -5.33 -20.19 -18.34
CA LEU A 336 -6.36 -21.07 -18.89
C LEU A 336 -5.83 -21.98 -20.00
N THR A 337 -4.87 -21.50 -20.79
CA THR A 337 -4.23 -22.32 -21.84
C THR A 337 -3.37 -23.42 -21.23
N CYS A 338 -2.61 -23.11 -20.16
CA CYS A 338 -1.71 -24.07 -19.52
C CYS A 338 -2.44 -25.06 -18.60
N ARG A 339 -3.46 -24.61 -17.87
CA ARG A 339 -4.09 -25.37 -16.77
C ARG A 339 -5.59 -25.60 -16.95
N GLY A 340 -6.20 -25.16 -18.05
CA GLY A 340 -7.65 -25.24 -18.27
C GLY A 340 -8.24 -26.62 -18.03
N ALA A 341 -7.55 -27.69 -18.46
CA ALA A 341 -8.01 -29.06 -18.25
C ALA A 341 -8.08 -29.47 -16.75
N THR A 342 -7.22 -28.90 -15.92
CA THR A 342 -7.19 -29.19 -14.46
C THR A 342 -8.26 -28.44 -13.68
N LEU A 343 -8.85 -27.38 -14.27
CA LEU A 343 -9.86 -26.53 -13.64
C LEU A 343 -11.29 -27.06 -13.81
N VAL A 344 -11.50 -28.10 -14.63
CA VAL A 344 -12.81 -28.70 -14.91
C VAL A 344 -13.18 -29.78 -13.88
N HIS A 345 -12.22 -30.19 -13.04
CA HIS A 345 -12.35 -31.35 -12.14
C HIS A 345 -12.27 -31.01 -10.64
N GLU A 346 -12.33 -29.73 -10.28
CA GLU A 346 -12.64 -29.23 -8.93
C GLU A 346 -14.08 -28.68 -8.93
#